data_AF-A0A0B1SC40-F1
#
_entry.id   AF-A0A0B1SC40-F1
#
_cell.length_a   1.000
_cell.length_b   1.000
_cell.length_c   1.000
_cell.angle_alpha   90.00
_cell.angle_beta   90.00
_cell.angle_gamma   90.00
#
_symmetry.space_group_name_H-M   'P 1'
#
loop_
_entity.id
_entity.type
_entity.pdbx_description
1 polymer ?
#
loop_
_entity_poly.entity_id
_entity_poly.type
_entity_poly.pdbx_seq_one_letter_code
_entity_poly.pdbx_strand_id
1 'polypeptide(L)'
;MCHNGKMQSPIDIPPDRLLFDPNLKPIHIDRISVMSEMLNTGQMPRVRIGNSARRPSANLTGGPLHGYRYRIQRIDIHVGRGEVNGSEHTIDGRRFPMEIQMLAYNTDLYRNFSAASSSPHGIAGVSVLVDFGSETNPELLKLTIATASILYKVVKSGQIIALNSARQLSTVYLRKAHQAYPLPAEKSEVRK
;
A
#
# COMPACT_ATOMS: atom_id res chain seq x y z
N MET A 1 13.91 -5.49 14.85
CA MET A 1 13.94 -5.15 13.41
C MET A 1 13.87 -3.64 13.15
N CYS A 2 13.01 -2.87 13.83
CA CYS A 2 12.80 -1.44 13.50
C CYS A 2 13.98 -0.50 13.73
N HIS A 3 14.90 -0.80 14.67
CA HIS A 3 16.02 0.09 15.01
C HIS A 3 17.28 -0.15 14.15
N ASN A 4 17.42 -1.33 13.54
CA ASN A 4 18.65 -1.75 12.85
C ASN A 4 18.45 -1.99 11.34
N GLY A 5 17.24 -1.78 10.83
CA GLY A 5 16.94 -1.97 9.42
C GLY A 5 17.46 -0.80 8.58
N LYS A 6 18.27 -1.09 7.56
CA LYS A 6 18.81 -0.06 6.64
C LYS A 6 17.83 0.37 5.54
N MET A 7 16.71 -0.34 5.40
CA MET A 7 15.67 -0.12 4.39
C MET A 7 14.31 -0.09 5.07
N GLN A 8 14.11 0.85 5.99
CA GLN A 8 12.81 1.07 6.62
C GLN A 8 11.92 1.94 5.75
N SER A 9 10.62 1.74 5.90
CA SER A 9 9.57 2.64 5.44
C SER A 9 8.88 3.22 6.69
N PRO A 10 8.28 4.41 6.61
CA PRO A 10 8.07 5.22 5.40
C PRO A 10 9.32 5.98 4.92
N ILE A 11 9.24 6.54 3.71
CA ILE A 11 10.27 7.41 3.11
C ILE A 11 9.65 8.68 2.48
N ASP A 12 10.50 9.70 2.31
CA ASP A 12 10.22 10.82 1.42
C ASP A 12 10.62 10.48 -0.03
N ILE A 13 9.82 10.94 -0.99
CA ILE A 13 10.06 10.75 -2.43
C ILE A 13 10.36 12.10 -3.07
N PRO A 14 11.64 12.41 -3.31
CA PRO A 14 12.06 13.59 -4.07
C PRO A 14 11.94 13.32 -5.58
N PRO A 15 10.98 13.93 -6.30
CA PRO A 15 10.70 13.60 -7.71
C PRO A 15 11.89 13.90 -8.65
N ASP A 16 12.68 14.92 -8.31
CA ASP A 16 13.88 15.34 -9.03
C ASP A 16 15.03 14.30 -8.99
N ARG A 17 14.99 13.37 -8.02
CA ARG A 17 15.97 12.29 -7.87
C ARG A 17 15.49 10.94 -8.40
N LEU A 18 14.27 10.88 -8.94
CA LEU A 18 13.75 9.66 -9.53
C LEU A 18 14.45 9.36 -10.87
N LEU A 19 14.92 8.13 -11.03
CA LEU A 19 15.43 7.65 -12.30
C LEU A 19 14.31 6.93 -13.07
N PHE A 20 14.13 7.31 -14.33
CA PHE A 20 13.23 6.61 -15.22
C PHE A 20 13.77 5.22 -15.56
N ASP A 21 12.94 4.20 -15.35
CA ASP A 21 13.24 2.82 -15.77
C ASP A 21 12.33 2.43 -16.96
N PRO A 22 12.88 2.30 -18.18
CA PRO A 22 12.11 1.90 -19.35
C PRO A 22 11.54 0.48 -19.28
N ASN A 23 12.07 -0.37 -18.39
CA ASN A 23 11.60 -1.76 -18.23
C ASN A 23 10.49 -1.88 -17.18
N LEU A 24 10.15 -0.81 -16.47
CA LEU A 24 9.09 -0.81 -15.48
C LEU A 24 7.73 -0.90 -16.15
N LYS A 25 7.16 -2.11 -16.16
CA LYS A 25 5.83 -2.37 -16.71
C LYS A 25 4.74 -1.76 -15.82
N PRO A 26 3.55 -1.45 -16.35
CA PRO A 26 2.41 -1.06 -15.53
C PRO A 26 2.08 -2.12 -14.48
N ILE A 27 1.62 -1.67 -13.31
CA ILE A 27 1.06 -2.54 -12.28
C ILE A 27 -0.36 -2.96 -12.66
N HIS A 28 -0.70 -4.21 -12.41
CA HIS A 28 -2.03 -4.75 -12.66
C HIS A 28 -2.63 -5.27 -11.35
N ILE A 29 -3.87 -4.86 -11.08
CA ILE A 29 -4.68 -5.32 -9.96
C ILE A 29 -5.94 -5.96 -10.55
N ASP A 30 -6.24 -7.20 -10.15
CA ASP A 30 -7.43 -7.91 -10.61
C ASP A 30 -8.70 -7.10 -10.27
N ARG A 31 -9.53 -6.84 -11.27
CA ARG A 31 -10.79 -6.10 -11.12
C ARG A 31 -11.92 -7.03 -10.73
N ILE A 32 -11.90 -7.48 -9.48
CA ILE A 32 -12.89 -8.41 -8.94
C ILE A 32 -13.52 -7.90 -7.65
N SER A 33 -14.72 -8.41 -7.37
CA SER A 33 -15.39 -8.24 -6.09
C SER A 33 -14.81 -9.22 -5.08
N VAL A 34 -14.25 -8.71 -3.98
CA VAL A 34 -13.63 -9.52 -2.94
C VAL A 34 -14.48 -9.52 -1.68
N MET A 35 -14.45 -10.64 -0.96
CA MET A 35 -14.99 -10.69 0.40
C MET A 35 -14.04 -9.95 1.33
N SER A 36 -14.57 -9.09 2.19
CA SER A 36 -13.76 -8.29 3.09
C SER A 36 -14.39 -8.11 4.46
N GLU A 37 -13.55 -7.82 5.44
CA GLU A 37 -13.94 -7.46 6.80
C GLU A 37 -13.23 -6.19 7.20
N MET A 38 -13.98 -5.21 7.69
CA MET A 38 -13.42 -3.98 8.21
C MET A 38 -13.23 -4.11 9.72
N LEU A 39 -12.07 -3.67 10.19
CA LEU A 39 -11.68 -3.80 11.58
C LEU A 39 -10.95 -2.54 12.04
N ASN A 40 -11.26 -2.11 13.25
CA ASN A 40 -10.50 -1.07 13.93
C ASN A 40 -9.41 -1.75 14.77
N THR A 41 -8.15 -1.56 14.40
CA THR A 41 -7.01 -2.19 15.09
C THR A 41 -6.66 -1.50 16.41
N GLY A 42 -7.28 -0.36 16.71
CA GLY A 42 -6.88 0.56 17.79
C GLY A 42 -5.79 1.55 17.38
N GLN A 43 -5.17 1.35 16.21
CA GLN A 43 -4.17 2.26 15.64
C GLN A 43 -4.65 2.84 14.30
N MET A 44 -5.31 2.03 13.48
CA MET A 44 -5.85 2.41 12.18
C MET A 44 -7.05 1.53 11.77
N PRO A 45 -7.97 2.03 10.93
CA PRO A 45 -8.88 1.16 10.19
C PRO A 45 -8.10 0.26 9.24
N ARG A 46 -8.48 -1.02 9.19
CA ARG A 46 -7.92 -1.99 8.27
C ARG A 46 -9.04 -2.81 7.64
N VAL A 47 -8.88 -3.13 6.37
CA VAL A 47 -9.76 -4.02 5.63
C VAL A 47 -9.01 -5.31 5.37
N ARG A 48 -9.47 -6.42 5.95
CA ARG A 48 -8.93 -7.76 5.71
C ARG A 48 -9.62 -8.35 4.50
N ILE A 49 -8.85 -8.84 3.54
CA ILE A 49 -9.40 -9.48 2.34
C ILE A 49 -9.46 -10.99 2.55
N GLY A 50 -10.66 -11.53 2.39
CA GLY A 50 -10.94 -12.96 2.47
C GLY A 50 -10.52 -13.68 1.19
N ASN A 51 -10.21 -14.97 1.32
CA ASN A 51 -9.88 -15.83 0.19
C ASN A 51 -10.51 -17.20 0.36
N SER A 52 -11.38 -17.59 -0.58
CA SER A 52 -12.08 -18.87 -0.59
C SER A 52 -12.25 -19.39 -2.02
N ALA A 53 -12.57 -20.68 -2.18
CA ALA A 53 -12.80 -21.25 -3.51
C ALA A 53 -13.95 -20.58 -4.28
N ARG A 54 -15.01 -20.13 -3.58
CA ARG A 54 -16.18 -19.45 -4.20
C ARG A 54 -15.96 -17.95 -4.41
N ARG A 55 -15.04 -17.34 -3.65
CA ARG A 55 -14.74 -15.91 -3.67
C ARG A 55 -13.24 -15.73 -3.47
N PRO A 56 -12.45 -15.75 -4.55
CA PRO A 56 -11.00 -15.56 -4.48
C PRO A 56 -10.65 -14.12 -4.12
N SER A 57 -9.48 -13.92 -3.53
CA SER A 57 -8.88 -12.59 -3.38
C SER A 57 -8.28 -12.10 -4.71
N ALA A 58 -8.09 -10.78 -4.84
CA ALA A 58 -7.45 -10.17 -6.00
C ALA A 58 -5.92 -10.33 -5.95
N ASN A 59 -5.31 -10.45 -7.13
CA ASN A 59 -3.86 -10.47 -7.28
C ASN A 59 -3.32 -9.15 -7.82
N LEU A 60 -2.03 -8.97 -7.54
CA LEU A 60 -1.16 -7.90 -7.97
C LEU A 60 -0.06 -8.51 -8.84
N THR A 61 0.08 -8.00 -10.06
CA THR A 61 1.08 -8.45 -11.05
C THR A 61 1.64 -7.25 -11.82
N GLY A 62 2.65 -7.48 -12.67
CA GLY A 62 3.31 -6.40 -13.41
C GLY A 62 4.19 -5.53 -12.50
N GLY A 63 4.44 -4.27 -12.89
CA GLY A 63 5.25 -3.38 -12.07
C GLY A 63 6.67 -3.93 -11.82
N PRO A 64 7.25 -3.62 -10.64
CA PRO A 64 8.55 -4.12 -10.22
C PRO A 64 8.47 -5.55 -9.62
N LEU A 65 7.40 -6.32 -9.88
CA LEU A 65 7.17 -7.61 -9.21
C LEU A 65 7.87 -8.80 -9.90
N HIS A 66 8.72 -8.55 -10.90
CA HIS A 66 9.55 -9.55 -11.58
C HIS A 66 8.78 -10.78 -12.09
N GLY A 67 7.51 -10.60 -12.49
CA GLY A 67 6.66 -11.68 -13.00
C GLY A 67 5.97 -12.54 -11.94
N TYR A 68 6.25 -12.36 -10.65
CA TYR A 68 5.56 -13.05 -9.57
C TYR A 68 4.13 -12.54 -9.38
N ARG A 69 3.27 -13.42 -8.88
CA ARG A 69 1.91 -13.09 -8.45
C ARG A 69 1.87 -12.84 -6.94
N TYR A 70 1.30 -11.70 -6.58
CA TYR A 70 1.12 -11.30 -5.20
C TYR A 70 -0.37 -11.21 -4.88
N ARG A 71 -0.87 -11.99 -3.92
CA ARG A 71 -2.29 -11.95 -3.54
C ARG A 71 -2.52 -10.93 -2.44
N ILE A 72 -3.50 -10.06 -2.63
CA ILE A 72 -3.85 -9.01 -1.66
C ILE A 72 -4.38 -9.66 -0.39
N GLN A 73 -3.80 -9.28 0.74
CA GLN A 73 -4.14 -9.78 2.08
C GLN A 73 -4.96 -8.77 2.86
N ARG A 74 -4.57 -7.49 2.82
CA ARG A 74 -5.20 -6.43 3.59
C ARG A 74 -4.94 -5.05 3.00
N ILE A 75 -5.78 -4.11 3.39
CA ILE A 75 -5.65 -2.68 3.11
C ILE A 75 -5.62 -1.95 4.45
N ASP A 76 -4.58 -1.16 4.68
CA ASP A 76 -4.38 -0.35 5.87
C ASP A 76 -4.62 1.11 5.49
N ILE A 77 -5.43 1.82 6.29
CA ILE A 77 -5.82 3.20 6.01
C ILE A 77 -5.22 4.10 7.08
N HIS A 78 -4.25 4.92 6.69
CA HIS A 78 -3.58 5.89 7.55
C HIS A 78 -4.22 7.26 7.35
N VAL A 79 -4.70 7.84 8.44
CA VAL A 79 -5.35 9.15 8.45
C VAL A 79 -4.75 10.00 9.55
N GLY A 80 -4.69 11.29 9.29
CA GLY A 80 -4.09 12.28 10.18
C GLY A 80 -5.11 13.01 11.01
N ARG A 81 -4.62 13.76 11.98
CA ARG A 81 -5.42 14.83 12.59
C ARG A 81 -5.27 16.10 11.74
N GLY A 82 -6.39 16.71 11.39
CA GLY A 82 -6.41 17.90 10.52
C GLY A 82 -6.16 17.56 9.06
N GLU A 83 -5.83 18.58 8.27
CA GLU A 83 -5.88 18.50 6.81
C GLU A 83 -4.58 18.03 6.12
N VAL A 84 -3.44 17.95 6.82
CA VAL A 84 -2.12 17.78 6.17
C VAL A 84 -1.18 16.77 6.83
N ASN A 85 -1.71 15.80 7.59
CA ASN A 85 -0.84 14.93 8.41
C ASN A 85 -1.27 13.46 8.51
N GLY A 86 -1.78 12.87 7.42
CA GLY A 86 -2.26 11.49 7.44
C GLY A 86 -1.44 10.46 6.69
N SER A 87 -0.70 10.88 5.66
CA SER A 87 0.23 9.98 5.00
C SER A 87 1.48 9.73 5.84
N GLU A 88 1.97 8.50 5.77
CA GLU A 88 3.27 8.12 6.32
C GLU A 88 4.37 8.53 5.33
N HIS A 89 4.15 8.29 4.03
CA HIS A 89 5.01 8.71 2.94
C HIS A 89 4.78 10.17 2.57
N THR A 90 5.82 10.80 2.06
CA THR A 90 5.79 12.18 1.57
C THR A 90 6.32 12.27 0.14
N ILE A 91 5.91 13.33 -0.57
CA ILE A 91 6.49 13.70 -1.87
C ILE A 91 7.10 15.08 -1.70
N ASP A 92 8.41 15.20 -1.88
CA ASP A 92 9.16 16.44 -1.68
C ASP A 92 8.87 17.09 -0.31
N GLY A 93 8.89 16.27 0.74
CA GLY A 93 8.58 16.65 2.12
C GLY A 93 7.09 16.93 2.41
N ARG A 94 6.21 16.99 1.40
CA ARG A 94 4.78 17.21 1.58
C ARG A 94 4.06 15.94 2.03
N ARG A 95 3.34 16.06 3.14
CA ARG A 95 2.38 15.06 3.63
C ARG A 95 1.00 15.28 3.00
N PHE A 96 0.24 14.19 2.94
CA PHE A 96 -1.12 14.14 2.42
C PHE A 96 -2.12 13.85 3.55
N PRO A 97 -3.40 14.24 3.38
CA PRO A 97 -4.45 14.00 4.37
C PRO A 97 -4.68 12.52 4.73
N MET A 98 -4.42 11.61 3.78
CA MET A 98 -4.60 10.17 3.97
C MET A 98 -3.65 9.36 3.09
N GLU A 99 -3.25 8.18 3.58
CA GLU A 99 -2.55 7.16 2.79
C GLU A 99 -3.27 5.81 2.90
N ILE A 100 -3.50 5.17 1.76
CA ILE A 100 -4.06 3.82 1.68
C ILE A 100 -2.94 2.87 1.27
N GLN A 101 -2.63 1.90 2.13
CA GLN A 101 -1.58 0.90 1.90
C GLN A 101 -2.21 -0.46 1.64
N MET A 102 -2.06 -1.00 0.42
CA MET A 102 -2.46 -2.37 0.10
C MET A 102 -1.26 -3.30 0.26
N LEU A 103 -1.39 -4.31 1.13
CA LEU A 103 -0.35 -5.32 1.36
C LEU A 103 -0.77 -6.65 0.72
N ALA A 104 0.12 -7.18 -0.10
CA ALA A 104 -0.01 -8.45 -0.79
C ALA A 104 1.19 -9.36 -0.49
N TYR A 105 1.03 -10.67 -0.64
CA TYR A 105 2.12 -11.64 -0.46
C TYR A 105 2.33 -12.52 -1.68
N ASN A 106 3.59 -12.90 -1.92
CA ASN A 106 3.99 -13.72 -3.06
C ASN A 106 3.44 -15.14 -2.91
N THR A 107 2.49 -15.49 -3.77
CA THR A 107 1.83 -16.80 -3.73
C THR A 107 2.58 -17.88 -4.47
N ASP A 108 3.51 -17.49 -5.33
CA ASP A 108 4.30 -18.42 -6.12
C ASP A 108 5.46 -18.98 -5.28
N LEU A 109 5.93 -18.22 -4.27
CA LEU A 109 7.00 -18.62 -3.36
C LEU A 109 6.51 -19.08 -1.97
N TYR A 110 5.38 -18.56 -1.47
CA TYR A 110 4.95 -18.80 -0.10
C TYR A 110 3.49 -19.23 0.01
N ARG A 111 3.24 -20.22 0.87
CA ARG A 111 1.90 -20.78 1.13
C ARG A 111 0.91 -19.80 1.75
N ASN A 112 1.39 -18.85 2.54
CA ASN A 112 0.55 -17.90 3.27
C ASN A 112 1.30 -16.62 3.64
N PHE A 113 0.56 -15.59 4.00
CA PHE A 113 1.10 -14.27 4.36
C PHE A 113 2.09 -14.32 5.53
N SER A 114 1.84 -15.17 6.54
CA SER A 114 2.72 -15.27 7.71
C SER A 114 4.11 -15.76 7.32
N ALA A 115 4.20 -16.84 6.53
CA ALA A 115 5.47 -17.34 6.00
C ALA A 115 6.17 -16.31 5.09
N ALA A 116 5.41 -15.58 4.30
CA ALA A 116 5.96 -14.56 3.41
C ALA A 116 6.46 -13.31 4.15
N SER A 117 5.82 -12.93 5.26
CA SER A 117 6.03 -11.63 5.94
C SER A 117 7.45 -11.36 6.44
N SER A 118 8.21 -12.42 6.69
CA SER A 118 9.60 -12.35 7.17
C SER A 118 10.61 -12.85 6.14
N SER A 119 10.15 -13.13 4.90
CA SER A 119 10.94 -13.80 3.89
C SER A 119 11.24 -12.90 2.69
N PRO A 120 12.39 -13.10 2.01
CA PRO A 120 12.74 -12.38 0.78
C PRO A 120 11.66 -12.45 -0.29
N HIS A 121 11.39 -11.34 -0.98
CA HIS A 121 10.33 -11.27 -1.99
C HIS A 121 8.93 -11.64 -1.47
N GLY A 122 8.73 -11.73 -0.14
CA GLY A 122 7.50 -12.25 0.42
C GLY A 122 6.35 -11.27 0.36
N ILE A 123 6.60 -9.97 0.50
CA ILE A 123 5.56 -8.93 0.58
C ILE A 123 5.75 -7.89 -0.52
N ALA A 124 4.64 -7.47 -1.11
CA ALA A 124 4.55 -6.28 -1.94
C ALA A 124 3.56 -5.29 -1.30
N GLY A 125 3.94 -4.01 -1.26
CA GLY A 125 3.10 -2.91 -0.79
C GLY A 125 2.81 -1.91 -1.91
N VAL A 126 1.56 -1.50 -2.03
CA VAL A 126 1.11 -0.40 -2.89
C VAL A 126 0.55 0.70 -2.01
N SER A 127 1.20 1.86 -2.00
CA SER A 127 0.73 3.05 -1.30
C SER A 127 0.06 4.02 -2.26
N VAL A 128 -1.14 4.46 -1.88
CA VAL A 128 -1.94 5.48 -2.58
C VAL A 128 -2.06 6.69 -1.66
N LEU A 129 -1.48 7.81 -2.06
CA LEU A 129 -1.60 9.09 -1.36
C LEU A 129 -2.90 9.77 -1.80
N VAL A 130 -3.68 10.25 -0.83
CA VAL A 130 -5.00 10.83 -1.10
C VAL A 130 -5.04 12.27 -0.62
N ASP A 131 -5.48 13.14 -1.53
CA ASP A 131 -5.64 14.57 -1.31
C ASP A 131 -7.10 15.00 -1.50
N PHE A 132 -7.41 16.23 -1.10
CA PHE A 132 -8.71 16.84 -1.33
C PHE A 132 -8.90 17.16 -2.81
N GLY A 133 -10.12 16.90 -3.30
CA GLY A 133 -10.56 17.26 -4.64
C GLY A 133 -11.89 18.01 -4.57
N SER A 134 -12.34 18.50 -5.73
CA SER A 134 -13.63 19.20 -5.85
C SER A 134 -14.85 18.27 -5.77
N GLU A 135 -14.66 16.96 -5.97
CA GLU A 135 -15.72 15.97 -6.00
C GLU A 135 -15.48 14.83 -5.00
N THR A 136 -16.55 14.32 -4.41
CA THR A 136 -16.50 13.16 -3.52
C THR A 136 -16.22 11.89 -4.31
N ASN A 137 -15.14 11.18 -3.96
CA ASN A 137 -14.84 9.88 -4.54
C ASN A 137 -15.82 8.81 -4.00
N PRO A 138 -16.60 8.12 -4.86
CA PRO A 138 -17.62 7.17 -4.42
C PRO A 138 -17.04 5.92 -3.74
N GLU A 139 -15.83 5.50 -4.07
CA GLU A 139 -15.17 4.36 -3.42
C GLU A 139 -14.66 4.73 -2.03
N LEU A 140 -14.09 5.93 -1.87
CA LEU A 140 -13.69 6.43 -0.55
C LEU A 140 -14.91 6.67 0.34
N LEU A 141 -16.03 7.14 -0.21
CA LEU A 141 -17.28 7.30 0.53
C LEU A 141 -17.77 5.98 1.14
N LYS A 142 -17.69 4.86 0.39
CA LYS A 142 -18.04 3.53 0.93
C LYS A 142 -17.18 3.17 2.14
N LEU A 143 -15.87 3.47 2.08
CA LEU A 143 -14.96 3.26 3.21
C LEU A 143 -15.34 4.14 4.40
N THR A 144 -15.61 5.43 4.18
CA THR A 144 -16.05 6.35 5.24
C THR A 144 -17.33 5.86 5.93
N ILE A 145 -18.35 5.46 5.16
CA ILE A 145 -19.60 4.91 5.72
C ILE A 145 -19.33 3.63 6.52
N ALA A 146 -18.47 2.73 6.01
CA ALA A 146 -18.11 1.51 6.73
C ALA A 146 -17.36 1.81 8.05
N THR A 147 -16.49 2.83 8.07
CA THR A 147 -15.75 3.20 9.28
C THR A 147 -16.65 3.72 10.41
N ALA A 148 -17.80 4.33 10.10
CA ALA A 148 -18.77 4.75 11.11
C ALA A 148 -19.31 3.58 11.96
N SER A 149 -19.18 2.34 11.47
CA SER A 149 -19.59 1.13 12.18
C SER A 149 -18.51 0.50 13.06
N ILE A 150 -17.28 1.05 13.09
CA ILE A 150 -16.13 0.49 13.83
C ILE A 150 -15.49 1.54 14.76
N LEU A 151 -16.30 2.39 15.38
CA LEU A 151 -15.86 3.48 16.26
C LEU A 151 -14.96 3.01 17.41
N TYR A 152 -15.25 1.83 17.96
CA TYR A 152 -14.44 1.18 18.99
C TYR A 152 -13.62 0.04 18.38
N LYS A 153 -12.64 -0.48 19.14
CA LYS A 153 -11.89 -1.68 18.74
C LYS A 153 -12.84 -2.87 18.60
N VAL A 154 -13.29 -3.09 17.37
CA VAL A 154 -14.24 -4.15 17.01
C VAL A 154 -13.92 -4.68 15.62
N VAL A 155 -14.37 -5.89 15.33
CA VAL A 155 -14.34 -6.49 14.00
C VAL A 155 -15.77 -6.50 13.48
N LYS A 156 -16.00 -5.95 12.28
CA LYS A 156 -17.29 -6.04 11.59
C LYS A 156 -17.14 -6.92 10.35
N SER A 157 -17.78 -8.09 10.38
CA SER A 157 -17.71 -9.06 9.30
C SER A 157 -18.65 -8.70 8.15
N GLY A 158 -18.17 -8.90 6.92
CA GLY A 158 -19.03 -9.12 5.75
C GLY A 158 -19.40 -7.90 4.91
N GLN A 159 -18.44 -7.37 4.14
CA GLN A 159 -18.74 -6.53 2.97
C GLN A 159 -18.06 -7.07 1.71
N ILE A 160 -18.79 -7.01 0.60
CA ILE A 160 -18.22 -7.23 -0.73
C ILE A 160 -17.73 -5.86 -1.22
N ILE A 161 -16.44 -5.73 -1.48
CA ILE A 161 -15.84 -4.50 -2.02
C ILE A 161 -15.34 -4.81 -3.43
N ALA A 162 -15.67 -3.92 -4.38
CA ALA A 162 -15.09 -3.96 -5.72
C ALA A 162 -13.72 -3.28 -5.67
N LEU A 163 -12.66 -3.99 -6.04
CA LEU A 163 -11.34 -3.38 -6.21
C LEU A 163 -11.25 -2.77 -7.60
N ASN A 164 -11.74 -1.54 -7.70
CA ASN A 164 -11.63 -0.72 -8.91
C ASN A 164 -10.30 0.04 -8.89
N SER A 165 -9.63 0.17 -10.04
CA SER A 165 -8.40 0.97 -10.11
C SER A 165 -8.72 2.42 -9.78
N ALA A 166 -8.15 2.94 -8.70
CA ALA A 166 -8.14 4.38 -8.44
C ALA A 166 -7.52 5.10 -9.64
N ARG A 167 -8.07 6.27 -10.03
CA ARG A 167 -7.35 7.17 -10.94
C ARG A 167 -6.01 7.51 -10.28
N GLN A 168 -4.95 7.07 -10.92
CA GLN A 168 -3.59 7.03 -10.38
C GLN A 168 -3.04 8.46 -10.26
N LEU A 169 -3.03 9.02 -9.04
CA LEU A 169 -2.42 10.34 -8.79
C LEU A 169 -0.96 10.22 -8.36
N SER A 170 -0.55 9.07 -7.84
CA SER A 170 0.84 8.63 -7.68
C SER A 170 0.81 7.24 -7.00
N THR A 171 1.57 6.28 -7.52
CA THR A 171 1.71 4.96 -6.87
C THR A 171 3.09 4.90 -6.24
N VAL A 172 3.14 4.83 -4.92
CA VAL A 172 4.39 4.65 -4.19
C VAL A 172 4.58 3.16 -3.95
N TYR A 173 5.61 2.59 -4.58
CA TYR A 173 6.00 1.19 -4.39
C TYR A 173 6.85 1.07 -3.14
N LEU A 174 6.42 0.25 -2.19
CA LEU A 174 7.22 -0.06 -1.00
C LEU A 174 7.54 -1.54 -1.00
N ARG A 175 8.77 -1.83 -1.38
CA ARG A 175 9.35 -3.14 -1.18
C ARG A 175 9.80 -3.25 0.28
N LYS A 176 8.99 -3.86 1.14
CA LYS A 176 9.50 -4.40 2.40
C LYS A 176 10.31 -5.65 2.05
N ALA A 177 11.63 -5.52 2.21
CA ALA A 177 12.70 -6.45 1.86
C ALA A 177 13.04 -6.57 0.35
N HIS A 178 14.18 -5.96 0.01
CA HIS A 178 15.06 -6.18 -1.16
C HIS A 178 15.12 -5.15 -2.32
N GLN A 179 15.00 -3.81 -2.13
CA GLN A 179 15.47 -2.78 -3.12
C GLN A 179 14.75 -2.69 -4.52
N ALA A 180 14.74 -1.58 -5.26
CA ALA A 180 15.51 -0.34 -5.17
C ALA A 180 14.70 0.87 -5.68
N TYR A 181 14.81 1.98 -4.95
CA TYR A 181 15.01 3.29 -5.58
C TYR A 181 16.51 3.58 -5.49
N PRO A 182 17.16 4.06 -6.57
CA PRO A 182 18.55 4.48 -6.50
C PRO A 182 18.64 5.75 -5.63
N LEU A 183 19.39 5.68 -4.53
CA LEU A 183 19.78 6.87 -3.78
C LEU A 183 20.87 7.60 -4.58
N PRO A 184 20.86 8.95 -4.65
CA PRO A 184 21.99 9.68 -5.21
C PRO A 184 23.23 9.38 -4.38
N ALA A 185 24.34 9.07 -5.05
CA ALA A 185 25.64 9.01 -4.40
C ALA A 185 25.93 10.37 -3.76
N GLU A 186 26.22 10.36 -2.46
CA GLU A 186 26.74 11.50 -1.72
C GLU A 186 28.02 11.96 -2.45
N LYS A 187 27.99 13.13 -3.08
CA LYS A 187 29.22 13.74 -3.59
C LYS A 187 30.05 14.14 -2.38
N SER A 188 31.05 13.33 -2.05
CA SER A 188 32.14 13.73 -1.18
C SER A 188 32.88 14.88 -1.86
N GLU A 189 32.61 16.11 -1.42
CA GLU A 189 33.45 17.27 -1.71
C GLU A 189 34.80 17.06 -1.02
N VAL A 190 35.76 16.52 -1.76
CA VAL A 190 37.17 16.59 -1.38
C VAL A 190 37.61 18.01 -1.70
N ARG A 191 37.62 18.88 -0.69
CA ARG A 191 38.37 20.14 -0.74
C ARG A 191 39.86 19.79 -0.89
N LYS A 192 40.46 20.22 -2.01
CA LYS A 192 41.90 20.43 -2.12
C LYS A 192 42.17 21.91 -1.97
#